data_AF-D1JB48-F1
#
_entry.id   AF-D1JB48-F1
#
_cell.length_a   1.000
_cell.length_b   1.000
_cell.length_c   1.000
_cell.angle_alpha   90.00
_cell.angle_beta   90.00
_cell.angle_gamma   90.00
#
_symmetry.space_group_name_H-M   'P 1'
#
loop_
_entity.id
_entity.type
_entity.pdbx_description
1 polymer ?
#
loop_
_entity_poly.entity_id
_entity_poly.type
_entity_poly.pdbx_seq_one_letter_code
_entity_poly.pdbx_strand_id
1 'polypeptide(L)'
;MDRDSALVARLFDERSEAVKRLVKHVINVAHAHEPRRKIGICGQAPSDFPEFAEFLVECGIDSISLNADAIISTRLHVAEVEARIDKSQS
;
A
#
# COMPACT_ATOMS: atom_id res chain seq x y z
N MET A 1 -16.02 8.05 14.84
CA MET A 1 -15.02 7.15 15.45
C MET A 1 -13.80 7.98 15.72
N ASP A 2 -13.45 8.05 17.00
CA ASP A 2 -12.60 9.07 17.60
C ASP A 2 -11.11 8.79 17.38
N ARG A 3 -10.38 9.81 16.92
CA ARG A 3 -8.98 9.76 16.47
C ARG A 3 -7.98 9.78 17.66
N ASP A 4 -8.46 10.05 18.88
CA ASP A 4 -7.64 10.31 20.07
C ASP A 4 -7.45 9.12 21.02
N SER A 5 -7.96 7.94 20.68
CA SER A 5 -7.65 6.77 21.51
C SER A 5 -6.22 6.30 21.24
N ALA A 6 -5.30 6.70 22.13
CA ALA A 6 -3.93 6.18 22.27
C ALA A 6 -3.84 4.63 22.32
N LEU A 7 -4.98 3.94 22.50
CA LEU A 7 -5.11 2.49 22.36
C LEU A 7 -5.01 2.01 20.90
N VAL A 8 -5.53 2.77 19.94
CA VAL A 8 -5.52 2.43 18.52
C VAL A 8 -4.20 2.81 17.87
N ALA A 9 -3.49 3.82 18.38
CA ALA A 9 -2.16 4.22 17.90
C ALA A 9 -1.11 3.08 18.00
N ARG A 10 -1.28 2.11 18.90
CA ARG A 10 -0.43 0.90 18.98
C ARG A 10 -0.89 -0.24 18.08
N LEU A 11 -2.14 -0.21 17.60
CA LEU A 11 -2.66 -1.09 16.55
C LEU A 11 -2.36 -0.55 15.14
N PHE A 12 -2.15 0.78 15.03
CA PHE A 12 -1.66 1.50 13.87
C PHE A 12 -0.13 1.49 13.76
N ASP A 13 0.53 0.38 14.12
CA ASP A 13 1.79 0.13 13.46
C ASP A 13 1.44 -0.45 12.09
N GLU A 14 1.37 0.44 11.11
CA GLU A 14 1.04 0.12 9.71
C GLU A 14 2.08 -0.83 9.09
N ARG A 15 3.22 -1.01 9.79
CA ARG A 15 4.28 -1.98 9.52
C ARG A 15 4.06 -3.34 10.18
N SER A 16 3.05 -3.48 11.04
CA SER A 16 2.68 -4.75 11.65
C SER A 16 2.33 -5.75 10.54
N GLU A 17 2.94 -6.93 10.63
CA GLU A 17 2.69 -8.04 9.70
C GLU A 17 1.20 -8.39 9.60
N ALA A 18 0.42 -8.14 10.67
CA ALA A 18 -1.03 -8.32 10.64
C ALA A 18 -1.73 -7.35 9.67
N VAL A 19 -1.31 -6.08 9.65
CA VAL A 19 -1.85 -5.06 8.74
C VAL A 19 -1.47 -5.39 7.30
N LYS A 20 -0.20 -5.70 7.06
CA LYS A 20 0.28 -6.11 5.73
C LYS A 20 -0.49 -7.33 5.19
N ARG A 21 -0.68 -8.36 6.03
CA ARG A 21 -1.47 -9.55 5.66
C ARG A 21 -2.92 -9.22 5.33
N LEU A 22 -3.56 -8.36 6.13
CA LEU A 22 -4.93 -7.93 5.89
C LEU A 22 -5.04 -7.16 4.57
N VAL A 23 -4.14 -6.19 4.34
CA VAL A 23 -4.09 -5.41 3.10
C VAL A 23 -3.93 -6.31 1.89
N LYS A 24 -2.96 -7.23 1.92
CA LYS A 24 -2.75 -8.22 0.85
C LYS A 24 -3.99 -9.09 0.63
N HIS A 25 -4.63 -9.53 1.70
CA HIS A 25 -5.85 -10.33 1.61
C HIS A 25 -6.98 -9.56 0.93
N VAL A 26 -7.22 -8.31 1.32
CA VAL A 26 -8.28 -7.48 0.75
C VAL A 26 -8.01 -7.20 -0.74
N ILE A 27 -6.76 -6.94 -1.13
CA ILE A 27 -6.37 -6.78 -2.53
C ILE A 27 -6.69 -8.05 -3.33
N ASN A 28 -6.27 -9.21 -2.83
CA ASN A 28 -6.54 -10.49 -3.48
C ASN A 28 -8.05 -10.77 -3.62
N VAL A 29 -8.85 -10.47 -2.59
CA VAL A 29 -10.30 -10.64 -2.64
C VAL A 29 -10.93 -9.73 -3.69
N ALA A 30 -10.53 -8.45 -3.75
CA ALA A 30 -10.99 -7.51 -4.76
C ALA A 30 -10.69 -8.00 -6.20
N HIS A 31 -9.50 -8.59 -6.39
CA HIS A 31 -9.08 -9.13 -7.68
C HIS A 31 -9.76 -10.45 -8.05
N ALA A 32 -10.12 -11.26 -7.05
CA ALA A 32 -10.81 -12.53 -7.22
C ALA A 32 -12.33 -12.38 -7.46
N HIS A 33 -12.90 -11.19 -7.25
CA HIS A 33 -14.30 -10.93 -7.58
C HIS A 33 -14.56 -11.04 -9.09
N GLU A 34 -15.77 -11.50 -9.45
CA GLU A 34 -16.29 -11.41 -10.82
C GLU A 34 -17.50 -10.46 -10.87
N PRO A 35 -17.44 -9.38 -11.64
CA PRO A 35 -16.27 -8.86 -12.37
C PRO A 35 -15.19 -8.32 -11.41
N ARG A 36 -13.91 -8.40 -11.84
CA ARG A 36 -12.75 -7.90 -11.09
C ARG A 36 -12.99 -6.49 -10.57
N ARG A 37 -12.74 -6.27 -9.28
CA ARG A 37 -12.88 -4.95 -8.65
C ARG A 37 -11.51 -4.29 -8.51
N LYS A 38 -11.43 -3.02 -8.88
CA LYS A 38 -10.26 -2.18 -8.64
C LYS A 38 -10.21 -1.79 -7.18
N ILE A 39 -9.03 -1.83 -6.59
CA ILE A 39 -8.78 -1.39 -5.21
C ILE A 39 -7.70 -0.32 -5.18
N GLY A 40 -7.92 0.70 -4.36
CA GLY A 40 -6.93 1.73 -4.09
C GLY A 40 -6.93 2.13 -2.63
N ILE A 41 -5.81 2.67 -2.18
CA ILE A 41 -5.62 3.13 -0.80
C ILE A 41 -5.36 4.63 -0.77
N CYS A 42 -5.99 5.31 0.19
CA CYS A 42 -5.76 6.71 0.51
C CYS A 42 -5.30 6.83 1.97
N GLY A 43 -4.48 7.83 2.25
CA GLY A 43 -4.00 8.10 3.61
C GLY A 43 -2.61 8.71 3.64
N GLN A 44 -2.18 9.09 4.84
CA GLN A 44 -0.84 9.59 5.08
C GLN A 44 0.22 8.47 5.06
N ALA A 45 -0.17 7.25 5.46
CA ALA A 45 0.63 6.03 5.44
C ALA A 45 1.53 5.84 4.20
N PRO A 46 0.98 5.78 2.96
CA PRO A 46 1.80 5.61 1.75
C PRO A 46 2.62 6.86 1.37
N SER A 47 2.30 8.03 1.93
CA SER A 47 3.07 9.27 1.73
C SER A 47 4.25 9.38 2.69
N ASP A 48 4.06 8.95 3.93
CA ASP A 48 5.05 9.04 5.01
C ASP A 48 6.02 7.86 5.01
N PHE A 49 5.60 6.70 4.47
CA PHE A 49 6.38 5.47 4.43
C PHE A 49 6.51 4.91 3.00
N PRO A 50 7.60 5.25 2.27
CA PRO A 50 7.86 4.71 0.93
C PRO A 50 7.90 3.17 0.88
N GLU A 51 8.40 2.51 1.92
CA GLU A 51 8.44 1.04 2.01
C GLU A 51 7.04 0.42 2.12
N PHE A 52 6.06 1.16 2.66
CA PHE A 52 4.67 0.73 2.65
C PHE A 52 4.06 0.88 1.25
N ALA A 53 4.41 1.95 0.52
CA ALA A 53 4.02 2.10 -0.88
C ALA A 53 4.62 0.99 -1.77
N GLU A 54 5.89 0.64 -1.56
CA GLU A 54 6.53 -0.51 -2.20
C GLU A 54 5.78 -1.81 -1.91
N PHE A 55 5.47 -2.10 -0.64
CA PHE A 55 4.70 -3.28 -0.27
C PHE A 55 3.32 -3.34 -0.97
N LEU A 56 2.64 -2.21 -1.10
CA LEU A 56 1.35 -2.13 -1.79
C LEU A 56 1.47 -2.44 -3.29
N VAL A 57 2.54 -1.95 -3.93
CA VAL A 57 2.86 -2.24 -5.34
C VAL A 57 3.24 -3.70 -5.53
N GLU A 58 4.06 -4.27 -4.65
CA GLU A 58 4.38 -5.71 -4.65
C GLU A 58 3.13 -6.58 -4.49
N CYS A 59 2.12 -6.11 -3.74
CA CYS A 59 0.83 -6.78 -3.63
C CYS A 59 -0.08 -6.59 -4.86
N GLY A 60 0.29 -5.73 -5.80
CA GLY A 60 -0.46 -5.49 -7.04
C GLY A 60 -1.63 -4.52 -6.89
N ILE A 61 -1.59 -3.57 -5.95
CA ILE A 61 -2.66 -2.57 -5.80
C ILE A 61 -2.92 -1.80 -7.11
N ASP A 62 -4.18 -1.46 -7.42
CA ASP A 62 -4.51 -0.79 -8.68
C ASP A 62 -4.29 0.74 -8.61
N SER A 63 -4.36 1.35 -7.43
CA SER A 63 -4.05 2.77 -7.25
C SER A 63 -3.62 3.16 -5.83
N ILE A 64 -2.75 4.17 -5.73
CA ILE A 64 -2.30 4.77 -4.47
C ILE A 64 -2.53 6.29 -4.53
N SER A 65 -3.20 6.85 -3.53
CA SER A 65 -3.36 8.30 -3.38
C SER A 65 -2.32 8.84 -2.40
N LEU A 66 -1.51 9.79 -2.87
CA LEU A 66 -0.38 10.37 -2.13
C LEU A 66 -0.54 11.89 -2.00
N ASN A 67 0.07 12.45 -0.97
CA ASN A 67 0.25 13.89 -0.85
C ASN A 67 1.20 14.41 -1.94
N ALA A 68 0.99 15.64 -2.40
CA ALA A 68 1.75 16.24 -3.50
C ALA A 68 3.27 16.27 -3.21
N ASP A 69 3.66 16.47 -1.95
CA ASP A 69 5.07 16.54 -1.56
C ASP A 69 5.76 15.17 -1.57
N ALA A 70 5.02 14.10 -1.32
CA ALA A 70 5.51 12.72 -1.33
C ALA A 70 5.40 12.04 -2.70
N ILE A 71 4.67 12.64 -3.65
CA ILE A 71 4.37 11.99 -4.93
C ILE A 71 5.63 11.72 -5.76
N ILE A 72 6.64 12.59 -5.69
CA ILE A 72 7.85 12.48 -6.50
C ILE A 72 8.78 11.40 -5.94
N SER A 73 9.07 11.44 -4.63
CA SER A 73 9.93 10.46 -3.97
C SER A 73 9.33 9.06 -4.04
N THR A 74 8.05 8.92 -3.74
CA THR A 74 7.35 7.63 -3.81
C THR A 74 7.26 7.13 -5.25
N ARG A 75 7.05 7.98 -6.26
CA ARG A 75 7.03 7.54 -7.67
C ARG A 75 8.37 6.99 -8.14
N LEU A 76 9.48 7.65 -7.78
CA LEU A 76 10.82 7.16 -8.14
C LEU A 76 11.07 5.79 -7.51
N HIS A 77 10.77 5.67 -6.21
CA HIS A 77 10.91 4.40 -5.48
C HIS A 77 10.05 3.28 -6.08
N VAL A 78 8.77 3.56 -6.34
CA VAL A 78 7.85 2.60 -6.97
C VAL A 78 8.36 2.17 -8.35
N ALA A 79 8.84 3.10 -9.17
CA ALA A 79 9.37 2.77 -10.49
C ALA A 79 10.61 1.85 -10.41
N GLU A 80 11.48 2.06 -9.42
CA GLU A 80 12.62 1.17 -9.17
C GLU A 80 12.18 -0.24 -8.75
N VAL A 81 11.16 -0.34 -7.90
CA VAL A 81 10.57 -1.59 -7.45
C VAL A 81 9.93 -2.33 -8.62
N GLU A 82 9.11 -1.64 -9.43
CA GLU A 82 8.48 -2.20 -10.62
C GLU A 82 9.54 -2.74 -11.60
N ALA A 83 10.62 -2.00 -11.85
CA ALA A 83 11.72 -2.44 -12.70
C ALA A 83 12.48 -3.66 -12.12
N ARG A 84 12.57 -3.78 -10.80
CA ARG A 84 13.17 -4.95 -10.14
C ARG A 84 12.28 -6.19 -10.27
N ILE A 85 10.97 -6.03 -10.09
CA ILE A 85 9.99 -7.11 -10.26
C ILE A 85 10.04 -7.62 -11.70
N ASP A 86 10.04 -6.71 -12.68
CA ASP A 86 10.08 -7.05 -14.11
C ASP A 86 11.35 -7.87 -14.47
N LYS A 87 12.53 -7.43 -13.99
CA LYS A 87 13.79 -8.16 -14.20
C LYS A 87 13.86 -9.53 -13.53
N SER A 88 13.13 -9.71 -12.42
CA SER A 88 13.10 -10.99 -11.69
C SER A 88 12.14 -12.03 -12.29
N GLN A 89 11.32 -11.61 -13.27
CA GLN A 89 10.38 -12.46 -14.02
C GLN A 89 10.89 -12.80 -15.44
N SER A 90 12.12 -12.37 -15.80
CA SER A 90 12.80 -12.67 -17.07
C SER A 90 13.90 -13.73 -16.93
#